data_AF-A0A7S1K307-F1
#
_entry.id   AF-A0A7S1K307-F1
#
_cell.length_a   1.000
_cell.length_b   1.000
_cell.length_c   1.000
_cell.angle_alpha   90.00
_cell.angle_beta   90.00
_cell.angle_gamma   90.00
#
_symmetry.space_group_name_H-M   'P 1'
#
loop_
_entity.id
_entity.type
_entity.pdbx_description
1 polymer ?
#
loop_
_entity_poly.entity_id
_entity_poly.type
_entity_poly.pdbx_seq_one_letter_code
_entity_poly.pdbx_strand_id
1 'polypeptide(L)'
;MATLAFRMACPCLAAVGDAVGSVGCLIAAAAVFALLWTLIANMPHPSECRCIGDLYIKAGWHKHYPFNMVVEVHHGEQYPTKGSHFLLFRCGRNSERTTADPKCQWHQRLKFHVRQCDKKLKIFFMTAGTIKNTEVPSLELDIDDDLCEQNFPKQRAYQFKGKDNRNAGKAKLSFIKIEGEIPSEATPLMQQAMLRAQIDAGESDEPLNLDLEKMTETDKLRLCARCITGPLEKMAAFGSWRPVFVKAQ
;
A
#
# COMPACT_ATOMS: atom_id res chain seq x y z
N MET A 1 -1.60 -19.65 -10.23
CA MET A 1 -2.27 -19.25 -11.48
C MET A 1 -1.36 -19.45 -12.70
N ALA A 2 -0.60 -20.54 -12.76
CA ALA A 2 0.21 -20.92 -13.93
C ALA A 2 -0.39 -22.13 -14.69
N THR A 3 -1.53 -22.65 -14.21
CA THR A 3 -2.12 -23.91 -14.68
C THR A 3 -3.18 -23.72 -15.77
N LEU A 4 -3.64 -22.48 -16.01
CA LEU A 4 -4.75 -22.23 -16.93
C LEU A 4 -4.34 -21.77 -18.34
N ALA A 5 -3.08 -21.35 -18.53
CA ALA A 5 -2.55 -20.94 -19.83
C ALA A 5 -2.08 -22.11 -20.71
N PHE A 6 -2.14 -23.35 -20.22
CA PHE A 6 -1.53 -24.51 -20.89
C PHE A 6 -2.48 -25.26 -21.85
N ARG A 7 -3.75 -24.83 -21.99
CA ARG A 7 -4.73 -25.53 -22.84
C ARG A 7 -4.91 -24.97 -24.25
N MET A 8 -4.21 -23.90 -24.64
CA MET A 8 -4.42 -23.25 -25.95
C MET A 8 -3.21 -23.28 -26.90
N ALA A 9 -2.17 -24.05 -26.62
CA ALA A 9 -0.97 -24.10 -27.48
C ALA A 9 -0.49 -25.54 -27.73
N CYS A 10 -1.28 -26.34 -28.46
CA CYS A 10 -0.78 -27.41 -29.36
C CYS A 10 -1.94 -28.23 -29.96
N PRO A 11 -2.31 -28.06 -31.24
CA PRO A 11 -3.18 -29.01 -31.95
C PRO A 11 -2.41 -30.21 -32.53
N CYS A 12 -1.10 -30.35 -32.29
CA CYS A 12 -0.25 -31.30 -33.02
C CYS A 12 -0.04 -32.66 -32.34
N LEU A 13 -0.88 -33.04 -31.36
CA LEU A 13 -0.76 -34.31 -30.65
C LEU A 13 -1.78 -35.35 -31.16
N ALA A 14 -1.89 -35.48 -32.49
CA ALA A 14 -2.73 -36.49 -33.14
C ALA A 14 -2.07 -36.98 -34.43
N ALA A 15 -0.87 -37.55 -34.34
CA ALA A 15 -0.32 -38.43 -35.36
C ALA A 15 0.71 -39.36 -34.71
N VAL A 16 0.30 -40.61 -34.48
CA VAL A 16 1.18 -41.71 -34.09
C VAL A 16 1.85 -42.22 -35.38
N GLY A 17 3.16 -42.09 -35.46
CA GLY A 17 4.00 -42.66 -36.51
C GLY A 17 5.47 -42.30 -36.26
N ASP A 18 6.30 -43.32 -36.03
CA ASP A 18 7.76 -43.32 -35.94
C ASP A 18 8.42 -42.81 -34.63
N ALA A 19 8.81 -43.79 -33.81
CA ALA A 19 9.39 -43.67 -32.47
C ALA A 19 10.82 -43.10 -32.39
N VAL A 20 11.33 -42.42 -33.42
CA VAL A 20 12.64 -41.74 -33.41
C VAL A 20 12.49 -40.21 -33.43
N GLY A 21 11.35 -39.68 -33.89
CA GLY A 21 11.05 -38.23 -33.87
C GLY A 21 10.48 -37.70 -32.54
N SER A 22 9.92 -38.59 -31.70
CA SER A 22 9.24 -38.21 -30.46
C SER A 22 10.19 -37.83 -29.32
N VAL A 23 11.37 -38.47 -29.24
CA VAL A 23 12.40 -38.16 -28.23
C VAL A 23 13.06 -36.81 -28.52
N GLY A 24 13.32 -36.49 -29.80
CA GLY A 24 13.88 -35.20 -30.20
C GLY A 24 12.94 -34.02 -29.91
N CYS A 25 11.64 -34.17 -30.13
CA CYS A 25 10.65 -33.12 -29.83
C CYS A 25 10.50 -32.87 -28.33
N LEU A 26 10.57 -33.92 -27.49
CA LEU A 26 10.51 -33.78 -26.04
C LEU A 26 11.77 -33.10 -25.47
N ILE A 27 12.96 -33.42 -26.00
CA ILE A 27 14.21 -32.76 -25.61
C ILE A 27 14.21 -31.29 -26.05
N ALA A 28 13.75 -30.99 -27.26
CA ALA A 28 13.63 -29.62 -27.75
C ALA A 28 12.62 -28.79 -26.92
N ALA A 29 11.46 -29.36 -26.59
CA ALA A 29 10.48 -28.70 -25.73
C ALA A 29 11.02 -28.47 -24.31
N ALA A 30 11.75 -29.43 -23.74
CA ALA A 30 12.39 -29.28 -22.44
C ALA A 30 13.48 -28.20 -22.45
N ALA A 31 14.28 -28.12 -23.52
CA ALA A 31 15.31 -27.10 -23.68
C ALA A 31 14.70 -25.69 -23.86
N VAL A 32 13.63 -25.56 -24.65
CA VAL A 32 12.89 -24.30 -24.81
C VAL A 32 12.23 -23.89 -23.50
N PHE A 33 11.65 -24.83 -22.75
CA PHE A 33 11.05 -24.55 -21.45
C PHE A 33 12.10 -24.13 -20.42
N ALA A 34 13.26 -24.79 -20.39
CA ALA A 34 14.36 -24.43 -19.51
C ALA A 34 14.92 -23.03 -19.83
N LEU A 35 15.05 -22.70 -21.12
CA LEU A 35 15.51 -21.39 -21.57
C LEU A 35 14.45 -20.29 -21.31
N LEU A 36 13.17 -20.61 -21.49
CA LEU A 36 12.09 -19.69 -21.14
C LEU A 36 12.03 -19.48 -19.62
N TRP A 37 12.25 -20.52 -18.82
CA TRP A 37 12.27 -20.43 -17.37
C TRP A 37 13.44 -19.59 -16.86
N THR A 38 14.64 -19.75 -17.44
CA THR A 38 15.80 -18.91 -17.09
C THR A 38 15.60 -17.46 -17.51
N LEU A 39 14.99 -17.22 -18.67
CA LEU A 39 14.63 -15.86 -19.10
C LEU A 39 13.59 -15.24 -18.15
N ILE A 40 12.53 -15.96 -17.78
CA ILE A 40 11.51 -15.49 -16.84
C ILE A 40 12.11 -15.23 -15.45
N ALA A 41 13.01 -16.10 -14.99
CA ALA A 41 13.69 -15.93 -13.70
C ALA A 41 14.61 -14.70 -13.67
N ASN A 42 15.15 -14.31 -14.83
CA ASN A 42 16.02 -13.14 -14.98
C ASN A 42 15.28 -11.87 -15.43
N MET A 43 13.97 -11.92 -15.67
CA MET A 43 13.21 -10.71 -15.97
C MET A 43 13.13 -9.83 -14.70
N PRO A 44 13.46 -8.53 -14.80
CA PRO A 44 13.30 -7.63 -13.67
C PRO A 44 11.82 -7.58 -13.29
N HIS A 45 11.53 -7.44 -11.99
CA HIS A 45 10.16 -7.41 -11.52
C HIS A 45 9.43 -6.22 -12.19
N PRO A 46 8.12 -6.33 -12.53
CA PRO A 46 7.39 -5.22 -13.19
C PRO A 46 7.46 -3.90 -12.40
N SER A 47 7.56 -4.00 -11.07
CA SER A 47 7.79 -2.83 -10.19
C SER A 47 9.20 -2.21 -10.26
N GLU A 48 10.19 -2.92 -10.78
CA GLU A 48 11.60 -2.48 -10.86
C GLU A 48 11.93 -1.84 -12.21
N CYS A 49 11.22 -2.22 -13.27
CA CYS A 49 11.39 -1.65 -14.61
C CYS A 49 10.09 -1.04 -15.11
N ARG A 50 10.06 0.29 -15.23
CA ARG A 50 8.87 1.05 -15.67
C ARG A 50 8.33 0.58 -17.03
N CYS A 51 9.20 0.27 -17.98
CA CYS A 51 8.78 -0.20 -19.31
C CYS A 51 8.01 -1.53 -19.25
N ILE A 52 8.44 -2.44 -18.38
CA ILE A 52 7.74 -3.72 -18.15
C ILE A 52 6.44 -3.45 -17.40
N GLY A 53 6.47 -2.61 -16.37
CA GLY A 53 5.27 -2.22 -15.63
C GLY A 53 4.19 -1.61 -16.54
N ASP A 54 4.58 -0.73 -17.47
CA ASP A 54 3.70 -0.12 -18.46
C ASP A 54 3.08 -1.17 -19.40
N LEU A 55 3.88 -2.15 -19.85
CA LEU A 55 3.38 -3.23 -20.70
C LEU A 55 2.31 -4.05 -19.98
N TYR A 56 2.53 -4.38 -18.70
CA TYR A 56 1.58 -5.17 -17.92
C TYR A 56 0.28 -4.41 -17.64
N ILE A 57 0.33 -3.08 -17.47
CA ILE A 57 -0.87 -2.24 -17.33
C ILE A 57 -1.62 -2.17 -18.64
N LYS A 58 -0.93 -1.93 -19.76
CA LYS A 58 -1.55 -1.91 -21.09
C LYS A 58 -2.17 -3.25 -21.48
N ALA A 59 -1.55 -4.36 -21.06
CA ALA A 59 -2.09 -5.70 -21.22
C ALA A 59 -3.27 -6.03 -20.28
N GLY A 60 -3.58 -5.15 -19.33
CA GLY A 60 -4.67 -5.32 -18.36
C GLY A 60 -4.37 -6.34 -17.25
N TRP A 61 -3.11 -6.73 -17.06
CA TRP A 61 -2.72 -7.70 -16.02
C TRP A 61 -2.60 -7.05 -14.64
N HIS A 62 -2.25 -5.77 -14.61
CA HIS A 62 -2.18 -4.93 -13.42
C HIS A 62 -2.97 -3.65 -13.63
N LYS A 63 -3.64 -3.15 -12.58
CA LYS A 63 -4.47 -1.94 -12.63
C LYS A 63 -3.79 -0.71 -12.05
N HIS A 64 -2.74 -0.87 -11.22
CA HIS A 64 -2.04 0.24 -10.57
C HIS A 64 -0.52 0.16 -10.78
N TYR A 65 0.14 1.32 -10.72
CA TYR A 65 1.59 1.45 -10.61
C TYR A 65 2.07 1.22 -9.18
N PRO A 66 3.35 0.86 -8.93
CA PRO A 66 3.84 0.79 -7.56
C PRO A 66 3.74 2.16 -6.86
N PHE A 67 3.32 2.17 -5.60
CA PHE A 67 3.18 3.41 -4.81
C PHE A 67 3.49 3.18 -3.33
N ASN A 68 3.82 4.26 -2.64
CA ASN A 68 3.97 4.26 -1.19
C ASN A 68 2.64 4.70 -0.55
N MET A 69 2.27 4.07 0.56
CA MET A 69 1.08 4.44 1.32
C MET A 69 1.35 4.48 2.81
N VAL A 70 0.65 5.38 3.51
CA VAL A 70 0.57 5.41 4.96
C VAL A 70 -0.80 4.95 5.40
N VAL A 71 -0.82 4.01 6.34
CA VAL A 71 -2.03 3.59 7.04
C VAL A 71 -2.02 4.24 8.42
N GLU A 72 -2.99 5.11 8.67
CA GLU A 72 -3.24 5.64 10.00
C GLU A 72 -4.28 4.77 10.70
N VAL A 73 -3.87 4.17 11.81
CA VAL A 73 -4.71 3.39 12.70
C VAL A 73 -5.14 4.29 13.84
N HIS A 74 -6.42 4.66 13.89
CA HIS A 74 -6.95 5.56 14.91
C HIS A 74 -7.30 4.79 16.17
N HIS A 75 -8.53 4.30 16.22
CA HIS A 75 -9.07 3.54 17.34
C HIS A 75 -9.92 2.40 16.82
N GLY A 76 -10.17 1.43 17.70
CA GLY A 76 -11.09 0.35 17.43
C GLY A 76 -12.21 0.27 18.45
N GLU A 77 -13.34 -0.28 18.02
CA GLU A 77 -14.60 -0.36 18.74
C GLU A 77 -15.15 -1.79 18.70
N GLN A 78 -15.93 -2.15 19.73
CA GLN A 78 -16.74 -3.38 19.77
C GLN A 78 -15.94 -4.69 19.70
N TYR A 79 -14.81 -4.78 20.41
CA TYR A 79 -14.05 -6.03 20.48
C TYR A 79 -14.58 -6.98 21.58
N PRO A 80 -14.73 -8.28 21.29
CA PRO A 80 -15.36 -9.26 22.18
C PRO A 80 -14.47 -9.72 23.34
N THR A 81 -13.14 -9.55 23.23
CA THR A 81 -12.17 -10.10 24.18
C THR A 81 -11.55 -9.03 25.07
N LYS A 82 -11.38 -9.31 26.37
CA LYS A 82 -10.59 -8.49 27.28
C LYS A 82 -9.11 -8.85 27.10
N GLY A 83 -8.27 -7.91 26.71
CA GLY A 83 -6.84 -8.13 26.52
C GLY A 83 -6.16 -6.95 25.84
N SER A 84 -4.83 -7.02 25.69
CA SER A 84 -4.10 -6.07 24.84
C SER A 84 -4.18 -6.53 23.39
N HIS A 85 -4.47 -5.61 22.47
CA HIS A 85 -4.73 -5.93 21.07
C HIS A 85 -3.78 -5.18 20.14
N PHE A 86 -3.40 -5.83 19.05
CA PHE A 86 -2.62 -5.22 17.98
C PHE A 86 -3.15 -5.64 16.61
N LEU A 87 -2.88 -4.82 15.60
CA LEU A 87 -3.22 -5.07 14.22
C LEU A 87 -1.95 -5.42 13.46
N LEU A 88 -2.02 -6.48 12.67
CA LEU A 88 -0.96 -6.91 11.75
C LEU A 88 -1.44 -6.69 10.32
N PHE A 89 -0.75 -5.85 9.60
CA PHE A 89 -1.03 -5.53 8.21
C PHE A 89 -0.04 -6.31 7.34
N ARG A 90 -0.56 -6.98 6.31
CA ARG A 90 0.25 -7.68 5.31
C ARG A 90 -0.16 -7.24 3.91
N CYS A 91 0.81 -6.72 3.17
CA CYS A 91 0.67 -6.36 1.77
C CYS A 91 1.81 -7.05 1.00
N GLY A 92 1.48 -8.12 0.27
CA GLY A 92 2.50 -8.89 -0.45
C GLY A 92 3.57 -9.47 0.48
N ARG A 93 4.81 -8.98 0.34
CA ARG A 93 5.98 -9.36 1.17
C ARG A 93 6.16 -8.46 2.40
N ASN A 94 5.51 -7.31 2.44
CA ASN A 94 5.66 -6.35 3.52
C ASN A 94 4.66 -6.66 4.63
N SER A 95 5.13 -6.69 5.87
CA SER A 95 4.29 -6.88 7.04
C SER A 95 4.70 -5.93 8.15
N GLU A 96 3.74 -5.14 8.62
CA GLU A 96 3.94 -4.20 9.71
C GLU A 96 2.89 -4.42 10.79
N ARG A 97 3.25 -4.13 12.04
CA ARG A 97 2.38 -4.33 13.20
C ARG A 97 2.25 -3.07 14.02
N THR A 98 1.07 -2.85 14.61
CA THR A 98 0.90 -1.83 15.64
C THR A 98 1.42 -2.31 17.00
N THR A 99 1.63 -1.37 17.91
CA THR A 99 1.87 -1.70 19.33
C THR A 99 0.61 -2.27 19.96
N ALA A 100 0.78 -3.19 20.90
CA ALA A 100 -0.34 -3.76 21.62
C ALA A 100 -0.89 -2.75 22.64
N ASP A 101 -2.18 -2.44 22.55
CA ASP A 101 -2.87 -1.56 23.48
C ASP A 101 -4.17 -2.20 24.02
N PRO A 102 -4.38 -2.29 25.34
CA PRO A 102 -5.64 -2.76 25.92
C PRO A 102 -6.86 -1.88 25.63
N LYS A 103 -6.68 -0.58 25.37
CA LYS A 103 -7.79 0.32 25.06
C LYS A 103 -8.08 0.43 23.56
N CYS A 104 -7.30 -0.24 22.72
CA CYS A 104 -7.42 -0.17 21.25
C CYS A 104 -7.36 1.27 20.72
N GLN A 105 -6.56 2.14 21.35
CA GLN A 105 -6.26 3.51 20.95
C GLN A 105 -4.83 3.55 20.41
N TRP A 106 -4.64 3.04 19.19
CA TRP A 106 -3.29 2.93 18.63
C TRP A 106 -2.73 4.30 18.24
N HIS A 107 -3.50 5.11 17.51
CA HIS A 107 -3.03 6.39 16.94
C HIS A 107 -1.66 6.26 16.25
N GLN A 108 -1.46 5.19 15.48
CA GLN A 108 -0.18 4.86 14.84
C GLN A 108 -0.23 5.01 13.33
N ARG A 109 0.92 5.31 12.76
CA ARG A 109 1.13 5.41 11.32
C ARG A 109 2.07 4.30 10.87
N LEU A 110 1.61 3.50 9.92
CA LEU A 110 2.39 2.41 9.33
C LEU A 110 2.65 2.75 7.86
N LYS A 111 3.90 2.65 7.43
CA LYS A 111 4.30 2.91 6.04
C LYS A 111 4.36 1.59 5.28
N PHE A 112 3.79 1.54 4.09
CA PHE A 112 3.88 0.40 3.20
C PHE A 112 4.30 0.83 1.81
N HIS A 113 5.16 0.03 1.22
CA HIS A 113 5.39 0.05 -0.22
C HIS A 113 4.50 -1.00 -0.87
N VAL A 114 3.60 -0.57 -1.77
CA VAL A 114 2.72 -1.44 -2.55
C VAL A 114 3.34 -1.65 -3.93
N ARG A 115 3.59 -2.90 -4.27
CA ARG A 115 4.10 -3.26 -5.60
C ARG A 115 2.93 -3.43 -6.55
N GLN A 116 3.17 -3.22 -7.84
CA GLN A 116 2.20 -3.42 -8.91
C GLN A 116 1.52 -4.82 -8.93
N CYS A 117 2.19 -5.84 -8.39
CA CYS A 117 1.65 -7.20 -8.33
C CYS A 117 0.78 -7.48 -7.09
N ASP A 118 0.80 -6.60 -6.08
CA ASP A 118 0.09 -6.77 -4.83
C ASP A 118 -1.37 -6.35 -5.01
N LYS A 119 -2.29 -7.32 -4.94
CA LYS A 119 -3.73 -7.06 -5.19
C LYS A 119 -4.54 -6.80 -3.91
N LYS A 120 -4.08 -7.37 -2.79
CA LYS A 120 -4.83 -7.45 -1.54
C LYS A 120 -4.01 -6.95 -0.37
N LEU A 121 -4.63 -6.09 0.44
CA LEU A 121 -4.16 -5.74 1.77
C LEU A 121 -4.92 -6.58 2.79
N LYS A 122 -4.19 -7.39 3.56
CA LYS A 122 -4.77 -8.23 4.62
C LYS A 122 -4.46 -7.63 5.98
N ILE A 123 -5.50 -7.42 6.78
CA ILE A 123 -5.39 -6.87 8.12
C ILE A 123 -5.86 -7.93 9.11
N PHE A 124 -4.96 -8.39 9.96
CA PHE A 124 -5.23 -9.38 10.99
C PHE A 124 -5.37 -8.69 12.33
N PHE A 125 -6.45 -8.99 13.04
CA PHE A 125 -6.61 -8.57 14.42
C PHE A 125 -6.03 -9.64 15.34
N MET A 126 -5.09 -9.25 16.19
CA MET A 126 -4.36 -10.16 17.06
C MET A 126 -4.61 -9.77 18.52
N THR A 127 -4.92 -10.77 19.35
CA THR A 127 -4.89 -10.58 20.80
C THR A 127 -3.50 -10.96 21.29
N ALA A 128 -2.84 -10.03 22.00
CA ALA A 128 -1.55 -10.27 22.61
C ALA A 128 -1.74 -11.22 23.80
N GLY A 129 -1.32 -12.48 23.61
CA GLY A 129 -1.29 -13.47 24.67
C GLY A 129 0.14 -13.61 25.21
N THR A 130 0.27 -13.98 26.49
CA THR A 130 1.58 -14.18 27.13
C THR A 130 2.37 -15.35 26.50
N ILE A 131 1.69 -16.30 25.86
CA ILE A 131 2.29 -17.55 25.34
C ILE A 131 2.05 -17.73 23.83
N LYS A 132 0.85 -17.46 23.33
CA LYS A 132 0.52 -17.49 21.90
C LYS A 132 -0.41 -16.34 21.58
N ASN A 133 -0.11 -15.63 20.49
CA ASN A 133 -1.03 -14.65 19.94
C ASN A 133 -2.17 -15.39 19.26
N THR A 134 -3.40 -15.10 19.66
CA THR A 134 -4.57 -15.66 19.00
C THR A 134 -4.91 -14.78 17.81
N GLU A 135 -4.89 -15.41 16.63
CA GLU A 135 -5.41 -14.82 15.41
C GLU A 135 -6.93 -14.72 15.54
N VAL A 136 -7.42 -13.50 15.53
CA VAL A 136 -8.83 -13.16 15.41
C VAL A 136 -9.01 -12.63 13.96
N PRO A 137 -10.23 -12.32 13.49
CA PRO A 137 -10.51 -12.32 12.06
C PRO A 137 -9.74 -11.32 11.22
N SER A 138 -9.56 -11.71 9.96
CA SER A 138 -8.91 -10.95 8.92
C SER A 138 -9.92 -10.09 8.15
N LEU A 139 -9.59 -8.82 7.94
CA LEU A 139 -10.16 -8.00 6.88
C LEU A 139 -9.26 -8.13 5.65
N GLU A 140 -9.85 -8.42 4.49
CA GLU A 140 -9.16 -8.31 3.20
C GLU A 140 -9.75 -7.10 2.47
N LEU A 141 -8.88 -6.22 1.98
CA LEU A 141 -9.23 -5.09 1.12
C LEU A 141 -8.55 -5.27 -0.23
N ASP A 142 -9.30 -5.06 -1.31
CA ASP A 142 -8.74 -5.06 -2.65
C ASP A 142 -8.13 -3.67 -2.93
N ILE A 143 -6.85 -3.64 -3.31
CA ILE A 143 -6.11 -2.37 -3.44
C ILE A 143 -6.71 -1.50 -4.54
N ASP A 144 -7.10 -2.11 -5.66
CA ASP A 144 -7.66 -1.38 -6.79
C ASP A 144 -9.04 -0.81 -6.45
N ASP A 145 -9.96 -1.68 -6.05
CA ASP A 145 -11.38 -1.34 -5.96
C ASP A 145 -11.72 -0.65 -4.60
N ASP A 146 -11.06 -1.03 -3.50
CA ASP A 146 -11.33 -0.45 -2.17
C ASP A 146 -10.44 0.76 -1.84
N LEU A 147 -9.23 0.86 -2.40
CA LEU A 147 -8.30 1.96 -2.11
C LEU A 147 -8.17 2.93 -3.28
N CYS A 148 -7.81 2.46 -4.48
CA CYS A 148 -7.56 3.34 -5.62
C CYS A 148 -8.84 3.99 -6.17
N GLU A 149 -9.91 3.22 -6.38
CA GLU A 149 -11.19 3.77 -6.89
C GLU A 149 -11.86 4.73 -5.90
N GLN A 150 -11.62 4.54 -4.60
CA GLN A 150 -12.22 5.35 -3.53
C GLN A 150 -11.33 6.52 -3.08
N ASN A 151 -10.30 6.86 -3.88
CA ASN A 151 -9.35 7.93 -3.59
C ASN A 151 -8.78 7.87 -2.16
N PHE A 152 -8.37 6.68 -1.72
CA PHE A 152 -7.75 6.43 -0.41
C PHE A 152 -8.63 6.90 0.76
N PRO A 153 -9.56 6.05 1.24
CA PRO A 153 -10.58 6.48 2.19
C PRO A 153 -9.97 6.93 3.53
N LYS A 154 -10.39 8.12 3.97
CA LYS A 154 -10.02 8.73 5.25
C LYS A 154 -11.03 8.36 6.33
N GLN A 155 -10.55 8.00 7.51
CA GLN A 155 -11.35 7.82 8.73
C GLN A 155 -12.54 6.85 8.60
N ARG A 156 -12.41 5.81 7.77
CA ARG A 156 -13.48 4.84 7.54
C ARG A 156 -13.44 3.73 8.59
N ALA A 157 -14.60 3.35 9.10
CA ALA A 157 -14.75 2.22 9.99
C ALA A 157 -14.86 0.91 9.20
N TYR A 158 -13.90 0.02 9.39
CA TYR A 158 -13.88 -1.31 8.79
C TYR A 158 -14.26 -2.37 9.82
N GLN A 159 -15.14 -3.29 9.44
CA GLN A 159 -15.64 -4.35 10.32
C GLN A 159 -14.86 -5.64 10.08
N PHE A 160 -14.36 -6.26 11.15
CA PHE A 160 -13.69 -7.56 11.07
C PHE A 160 -14.71 -8.69 11.24
N LYS A 161 -14.68 -9.66 10.31
CA LYS A 161 -15.63 -10.77 10.27
C LYS A 161 -15.00 -12.06 10.80
N GLY A 162 -15.49 -12.53 11.95
CA GLY A 162 -15.07 -13.77 12.60
C GLY A 162 -15.14 -15.00 11.71
N LYS A 163 -14.53 -16.10 12.17
CA LYS A 163 -14.58 -17.42 11.51
C LYS A 163 -16.02 -17.91 11.27
N ASP A 164 -16.97 -17.45 12.08
CA ASP A 164 -18.41 -17.75 11.99
C ASP A 164 -19.24 -16.62 11.35
N ASN A 165 -18.60 -15.72 10.60
CA ASN A 165 -19.23 -14.54 9.97
C ASN A 165 -19.90 -13.56 10.96
N ARG A 166 -19.63 -13.72 12.26
CA ARG A 166 -20.05 -12.80 13.32
C ARG A 166 -19.12 -11.60 13.39
N ASN A 167 -19.68 -10.43 13.69
CA ASN A 167 -18.90 -9.19 13.87
C ASN A 167 -17.96 -9.35 15.06
N ALA A 168 -16.66 -9.22 14.82
CA ALA A 168 -15.63 -9.39 15.83
C ALA A 168 -14.97 -8.06 16.27
N GLY A 169 -15.42 -6.95 15.70
CA GLY A 169 -14.94 -5.61 16.04
C GLY A 169 -14.89 -4.70 14.82
N LYS A 170 -14.68 -3.41 15.07
CA LYS A 170 -14.50 -2.39 14.03
C LYS A 170 -13.23 -1.61 14.30
N ALA A 171 -12.42 -1.33 13.28
CA ALA A 171 -11.32 -0.37 13.40
C ALA A 171 -11.53 0.80 12.47
N LYS A 172 -11.22 2.00 12.96
CA LYS A 172 -11.21 3.21 12.16
C LYS A 172 -9.83 3.39 11.53
N LEU A 173 -9.76 3.26 10.21
CA LEU A 173 -8.52 3.32 9.43
C LEU A 173 -8.59 4.49 8.45
N SER A 174 -7.44 5.11 8.19
CA SER A 174 -7.27 6.06 7.10
C SER A 174 -6.13 5.62 6.22
N PHE A 175 -6.34 5.65 4.92
CA PHE A 175 -5.32 5.34 3.94
C PHE A 175 -4.89 6.64 3.27
N ILE A 176 -3.59 6.83 3.09
CA ILE A 176 -3.02 8.00 2.44
C ILE A 176 -2.02 7.50 1.42
N LYS A 177 -2.22 7.82 0.15
CA LYS A 177 -1.22 7.62 -0.89
C LYS A 177 -0.15 8.70 -0.75
N ILE A 178 1.10 8.28 -0.74
CA ILE A 178 2.23 9.17 -0.83
C ILE A 178 2.60 9.27 -2.30
N GLU A 179 2.56 10.48 -2.84
CA GLU A 179 3.10 10.77 -4.16
C GLU A 179 4.55 11.21 -4.02
N GLY A 180 5.46 10.52 -4.73
CA GLY A 180 6.91 10.77 -4.66
C GLY A 180 7.66 9.89 -3.65
N GLU A 181 8.98 9.90 -3.77
CA GLU A 181 9.87 9.32 -2.77
C GLU A 181 9.95 10.29 -1.58
N ILE A 182 9.50 9.87 -0.40
CA ILE A 182 9.83 10.60 0.83
C ILE A 182 11.32 10.36 1.07
N PRO A 183 12.16 11.41 1.14
CA PRO A 183 13.57 11.22 1.43
C PRO A 183 13.72 10.48 2.76
N SER A 184 14.40 9.34 2.74
CA SER A 184 14.66 8.56 3.95
C SER A 184 15.46 9.36 4.98
N GLU A 185 16.27 10.31 4.51
CA GLU A 185 17.09 11.23 5.32
C GLU A 185 16.31 12.39 5.94
N ALA A 186 15.02 12.56 5.61
CA ALA A 186 14.20 13.62 6.18
C ALA A 186 13.88 13.34 7.65
N THR A 187 13.94 14.38 8.49
CA THR A 187 13.56 14.27 9.90
C THR A 187 12.10 13.80 10.05
N PRO A 188 11.74 13.05 11.12
CA PRO A 188 10.37 12.60 11.33
C PRO A 188 9.33 13.74 11.28
N LEU A 189 9.72 14.93 11.76
CA LEU A 189 8.91 16.14 11.71
C LEU A 189 8.69 16.62 10.27
N MET A 190 9.73 16.63 9.44
CA MET A 190 9.62 17.01 8.03
C MET A 190 8.73 16.02 7.26
N GLN A 191 8.90 14.73 7.51
CA GLN A 191 8.05 13.70 6.91
C GLN A 191 6.58 13.89 7.30
N GLN A 192 6.31 14.26 8.55
CA GLN A 192 4.96 14.56 9.01
C GLN A 192 4.38 15.80 8.33
N ALA A 193 5.21 16.84 8.15
CA ALA A 193 4.82 18.07 7.48
C ALA A 193 4.48 17.84 6.00
N MET A 194 5.27 17.01 5.30
CA MET A 194 5.00 16.60 3.92
C MET A 194 3.69 15.82 3.79
N LEU A 195 3.48 14.84 4.66
CA LEU A 195 2.22 14.06 4.67
C LEU A 195 1.03 14.97 4.89
N ARG A 196 1.15 15.95 5.80
CA ARG A 196 0.07 16.89 6.05
C ARG A 196 -0.17 17.80 4.85
N ALA A 197 0.87 18.29 4.20
CA ALA A 197 0.75 19.09 3.00
C ALA A 197 0.12 18.29 1.83
N GLN A 198 0.45 17.01 1.70
CA GLN A 198 -0.20 16.08 0.76
C GLN A 198 -1.70 15.91 1.04
N ILE A 199 -2.06 15.75 2.31
CA ILE A 199 -3.46 15.64 2.74
C ILE A 199 -4.23 16.92 2.43
N ASP A 200 -3.64 18.08 2.76
CA ASP A 200 -4.25 19.39 2.52
C ASP A 200 -4.39 19.65 1.01
N ALA A 201 -3.38 19.33 0.20
CA ALA A 201 -3.42 19.49 -1.26
C ALA A 201 -4.47 18.59 -1.92
N GLY A 202 -4.61 17.35 -1.45
CA GLY A 202 -5.67 16.43 -1.89
C GLY A 202 -7.08 16.83 -1.43
N GLU A 203 -7.21 17.70 -0.42
CA GLU A 203 -8.50 18.29 -0.04
C GLU A 203 -8.85 19.52 -0.85
N SER A 204 -7.84 20.23 -1.38
CA SER A 204 -8.01 21.44 -2.19
C SER A 204 -7.96 21.22 -3.70
N ASP A 205 -7.77 19.98 -4.18
CA ASP A 205 -7.53 19.64 -5.61
C ASP A 205 -6.38 20.45 -6.25
N GLU A 206 -5.43 20.95 -5.44
CA GLU A 206 -4.28 21.70 -5.93
C GLU A 206 -3.08 20.75 -6.12
N PRO A 207 -2.33 20.84 -7.24
CA PRO A 207 -1.16 19.99 -7.45
C PRO A 207 -0.09 20.31 -6.40
N LEU A 208 0.36 19.29 -5.68
CA LEU A 208 1.41 19.42 -4.68
C LEU A 208 2.77 19.56 -5.35
N ASN A 209 3.26 20.79 -5.49
CA ASN A 209 4.62 21.06 -5.95
C ASN A 209 5.53 21.31 -4.72
N LEU A 210 6.03 20.23 -4.09
CA LEU A 210 6.93 20.32 -2.94
C LEU A 210 8.33 19.79 -3.30
N ASP A 211 9.18 20.69 -3.79
CA ASP A 211 10.61 20.41 -3.96
C ASP A 211 11.40 20.84 -2.70
N LEU A 212 11.67 19.89 -1.81
CA LEU A 212 12.42 20.14 -0.56
C LEU A 212 13.84 20.65 -0.81
N GLU A 213 14.46 20.30 -1.94
CA GLU A 213 15.81 20.74 -2.27
C GLU A 213 15.85 22.20 -2.74
N LYS A 214 14.76 22.67 -3.36
CA LYS A 214 14.62 24.04 -3.85
C LYS A 214 14.02 24.98 -2.80
N MET A 215 13.41 24.45 -1.74
CA MET A 215 12.83 25.24 -0.66
C MET A 215 13.90 25.93 0.21
N THR A 216 13.67 27.21 0.51
CA THR A 216 14.47 27.96 1.48
C THR A 216 14.32 27.39 2.90
N GLU A 217 15.33 27.57 3.75
CA GLU A 217 15.27 27.09 5.15
C GLU A 217 14.10 27.70 5.94
N THR A 218 13.72 28.95 5.65
CA THR A 218 12.60 29.62 6.31
C THR A 218 11.26 29.00 5.92
N ASP A 219 11.10 28.56 4.66
CA ASP A 219 9.88 27.88 4.21
C ASP A 219 9.80 26.45 4.75
N LYS A 220 10.93 25.75 4.88
CA LYS A 220 11.01 24.46 5.59
C LYS A 220 10.57 24.60 7.05
N LEU A 221 11.04 25.64 7.74
CA LEU A 221 10.65 25.92 9.13
C LEU A 221 9.15 26.24 9.23
N ARG A 222 8.59 27.01 8.30
CA ARG A 222 7.15 27.31 8.25
C ARG A 222 6.32 26.05 7.99
N LEU A 223 6.77 25.16 7.11
CA LEU A 223 6.12 23.88 6.84
C LEU A 223 6.06 23.02 8.10
N CYS A 224 7.19 22.88 8.80
CA CYS A 224 7.26 22.17 10.08
C CYS A 224 6.40 22.84 11.17
N ALA A 225 6.43 24.17 11.27
CA ALA A 225 5.62 24.91 12.23
C ALA A 225 4.12 24.71 11.99
N ARG A 226 3.68 24.75 10.72
CA ARG A 226 2.28 24.46 10.32
C ARG A 226 1.87 23.03 10.71
N CYS A 227 2.78 22.06 10.57
CA CYS A 227 2.52 20.70 10.99
C CYS A 227 2.27 20.57 12.51
N ILE A 228 2.94 21.38 13.32
CA ILE A 228 2.84 21.34 14.79
C ILE A 228 1.61 22.14 15.27
N THR A 229 1.38 23.30 14.68
CA THR A 229 0.44 24.31 15.23
C THR A 229 -0.89 24.39 14.49
N GLY A 230 -1.01 23.83 13.29
CA GLY A 230 -2.16 24.01 12.42
C GLY A 230 -1.99 25.19 11.45
N PRO A 231 -3.07 25.70 10.81
CA PRO A 231 -2.97 26.83 9.88
C PRO A 231 -2.38 28.04 10.61
N LEU A 232 -1.20 28.48 10.17
CA LEU A 232 -0.49 29.60 10.79
C LEU A 232 -1.28 30.89 10.51
N GLU A 233 -1.74 31.56 11.55
CA GLU A 233 -2.42 32.83 11.42
C GLU A 233 -1.43 33.98 11.61
N LYS A 234 -1.45 34.95 10.69
CA LYS A 234 -0.72 36.20 10.84
C LYS A 234 -1.69 37.28 11.31
N MET A 235 -1.33 37.95 12.40
CA MET A 235 -2.03 39.14 12.85
C MET A 235 -1.78 40.26 11.82
N ALA A 236 -2.84 40.78 11.21
CA ALA A 236 -2.75 41.97 10.38
C ALA A 236 -2.50 43.19 11.29
N ALA A 237 -1.94 44.27 10.72
CA ALA A 237 -1.64 45.51 11.44
C ALA A 237 -2.86 46.13 12.16
N PHE A 238 -4.08 45.71 11.80
CA PHE A 238 -5.34 46.18 12.38
C PHE A 238 -6.07 45.09 13.19
N GLY A 239 -5.35 44.14 13.78
CA GLY A 239 -5.89 43.19 14.76
C GLY A 239 -6.73 42.04 14.19
N SER A 240 -6.93 41.98 12.88
CA SER A 240 -7.58 40.83 12.24
C SER A 240 -6.57 39.70 11.99
N TRP A 241 -6.86 38.50 12.48
CA TRP A 241 -6.08 37.30 12.17
C TRP A 241 -6.40 36.84 10.74
N ARG A 242 -5.37 36.59 9.93
CA ARG A 242 -5.52 36.03 8.58
C ARG A 242 -4.73 34.74 8.46
N PRO A 243 -5.32 33.64 7.96
CA PRO A 243 -4.58 32.41 7.70
C PRO A 243 -3.52 32.67 6.63
N VAL A 244 -2.27 32.33 6.93
CA VAL A 244 -1.16 32.36 5.98
C VAL A 244 -1.16 31.04 5.23
N PHE A 245 -1.78 31.05 4.04
CA PHE A 245 -1.58 29.99 3.08
C PHE A 245 -0.17 30.12 2.50
N VAL A 246 0.71 29.18 2.83
CA VAL A 246 1.94 28.99 2.05
C VAL A 246 1.46 28.51 0.68
N LYS A 247 1.39 29.42 -0.30
CA LYS A 247 1.23 29.03 -1.69
C LYS A 247 2.52 28.34 -2.12
N ALA A 248 2.42 27.08 -2.51
CA ALA A 248 3.46 26.45 -3.29
C ALA A 248 3.54 27.20 -4.63
N GLN A 249 4.70 27.76 -4.95
CA GLN A 249 5.04 28.19 -6.30
C GLN A 249 5.82 27.05 -6.97
#